data_AF-A0A328WA75-F1
#
_entry.id   AF-A0A328WA75-F1
#
_cell.length_a   1.000
_cell.length_b   1.000
_cell.length_c   1.000
_cell.angle_alpha   90.00
_cell.angle_beta   90.00
_cell.angle_gamma   90.00
#
_symmetry.space_group_name_H-M   'P 1'
#
loop_
_entity.id
_entity.type
_entity.pdbx_description
1 polymer ?
#
loop_
_entity_poly.entity_id
_entity_poly.type
_entity_poly.pdbx_seq_one_letter_code
_entity_poly.pdbx_strand_id
1 'polypeptide(L)'
;MRRIGIALLTVFCLLAGCNQASDVLVSNSTIDESDIGEHRIPYSLSFTEVDLEKPLKKIVETDLTKVILKQEIDNYTTYYYQKNQDDENIFAAIKIGTNIFEIGQVGYSAENTDQYTISRVNALDKNYIKVTGACGANCPISYYIQTDTNSPKVLQIEAHTVEADVDQDGINEIIATVGTAAQTSIYKIKNAHIVATSLNETFDAQEVTYDKESNTFVVGADIWRVKGEELVSPK
;
A
#
# COMPACT_ATOMS: atom_id res chain seq x y z
N MET A 1 -24.48 52.05 9.63
CA MET A 1 -25.03 52.72 10.83
C MET A 1 -26.36 52.09 11.22
N ARG A 2 -26.38 51.29 12.29
CA ARG A 2 -27.42 51.28 13.35
C ARG A 2 -27.09 50.17 14.34
N ARG A 3 -26.67 50.59 15.54
CA ARG A 3 -26.64 49.80 16.77
C ARG A 3 -28.07 49.66 17.27
N ILE A 4 -28.47 48.47 17.73
CA ILE A 4 -29.35 48.31 18.90
C ILE A 4 -28.92 47.03 19.60
N GLY A 5 -28.38 47.17 20.82
CA GLY A 5 -28.34 46.10 21.82
C GLY A 5 -29.42 46.37 22.87
N ILE A 6 -29.84 45.33 23.59
CA ILE A 6 -30.58 45.27 24.86
C ILE A 6 -30.54 43.77 25.23
N ALA A 7 -29.79 43.30 26.23
CA ALA A 7 -29.89 43.42 27.70
C ALA A 7 -30.40 42.09 28.31
N LEU A 8 -29.62 41.58 29.27
CA LEU A 8 -29.86 40.41 30.11
C LEU A 8 -31.20 40.49 30.88
N LEU A 9 -31.81 39.33 31.13
CA LEU A 9 -32.56 39.11 32.38
C LEU A 9 -32.28 37.70 32.92
N THR A 10 -31.53 37.66 34.01
CA THR A 10 -31.35 36.51 34.89
C THR A 10 -32.59 36.34 35.78
N VAL A 11 -33.07 35.11 35.95
CA VAL A 11 -33.92 34.75 37.09
C VAL A 11 -33.33 33.52 37.77
N PHE A 12 -32.93 33.75 39.01
CA PHE A 12 -32.46 32.80 40.00
C PHE A 12 -33.70 32.32 40.78
N CYS A 13 -33.94 31.01 40.84
CA CYS A 13 -34.88 30.44 41.82
C CYS A 13 -34.15 29.37 42.62
N LEU A 14 -33.63 29.80 43.78
CA LEU A 14 -33.34 28.92 44.91
C LEU A 14 -34.67 28.59 45.59
N LEU A 15 -35.02 27.31 45.67
CA LEU A 15 -35.86 26.80 46.74
C LEU A 15 -35.11 25.67 47.43
N ALA A 16 -34.65 25.97 48.64
CA ALA A 16 -34.25 25.00 49.62
C ALA A 16 -35.50 24.36 50.24
N GLY A 17 -35.44 23.06 50.47
CA GLY A 17 -36.42 22.30 51.25
C GLY A 17 -35.83 20.94 51.61
N CYS A 18 -35.27 20.84 52.81
CA CYS A 18 -34.71 19.61 53.37
C CYS A 18 -35.77 18.73 54.07
N ASN A 19 -35.38 17.46 54.22
CA ASN A 19 -35.83 16.41 55.15
C ASN A 19 -36.96 15.50 54.69
N GLN A 20 -36.61 14.24 54.40
CA GLN A 20 -36.60 13.20 55.43
C GLN A 20 -35.71 12.03 55.01
N ALA A 21 -34.83 11.63 55.93
CA ALA A 21 -34.08 10.39 55.85
C ALA A 21 -35.01 9.22 56.18
N SER A 22 -35.00 8.21 55.31
CA SER A 22 -35.39 6.85 55.64
C SER A 22 -34.27 5.95 55.15
N ASP A 23 -33.53 5.38 56.10
CA ASP A 23 -32.56 4.32 55.85
C ASP A 23 -33.29 3.11 55.25
N VAL A 24 -32.89 2.73 54.02
CA VAL A 24 -33.09 1.38 53.52
C VAL A 24 -31.77 0.92 52.91
N LEU A 25 -31.13 -0.02 53.61
CA LEU A 25 -30.07 -0.86 53.07
C LEU A 25 -30.64 -1.69 51.92
N VAL A 26 -30.24 -1.38 50.68
CA VAL A 26 -30.32 -2.32 49.57
C VAL A 26 -28.92 -2.49 49.00
N SER A 27 -28.39 -3.68 49.22
CA SER A 27 -27.18 -4.22 48.63
C SER A 27 -27.41 -4.52 47.15
N ASN A 28 -26.35 -4.31 46.36
CA ASN A 28 -26.13 -4.74 44.97
C ASN A 28 -26.97 -4.00 43.93
N SER A 29 -26.43 -3.56 42.80
CA SER A 29 -25.18 -3.92 42.11
C SER A 29 -24.68 -2.67 41.40
N THR A 30 -23.45 -2.26 41.69
CA THR A 30 -22.70 -1.45 40.73
C THR A 30 -22.69 -2.24 39.44
N ILE A 31 -23.36 -1.70 38.42
CA ILE A 31 -23.18 -2.15 37.05
C ILE A 31 -21.74 -1.77 36.74
N ASP A 32 -20.85 -2.76 36.87
CA ASP A 32 -19.61 -2.75 36.10
C ASP A 32 -20.07 -2.61 34.64
N GLU A 33 -19.82 -1.43 34.06
CA GLU A 33 -19.51 -1.36 32.65
C GLU A 33 -18.31 -2.27 32.45
N SER A 34 -18.59 -3.56 32.24
CA SER A 34 -17.62 -4.47 31.68
C SER A 34 -17.29 -3.88 30.31
N ASP A 35 -16.15 -3.21 30.26
CA ASP A 35 -15.31 -3.05 29.09
C ASP A 35 -15.06 -4.44 28.52
N ILE A 36 -16.04 -4.95 27.76
CA ILE A 36 -15.87 -6.09 26.87
C ILE A 36 -15.21 -5.51 25.62
N GLY A 37 -14.02 -4.94 25.79
CA GLY A 37 -13.06 -4.79 24.71
C GLY A 37 -12.71 -6.20 24.28
N GLU A 38 -13.30 -6.65 23.18
CA GLU A 38 -13.01 -7.94 22.57
C GLU A 38 -11.50 -8.01 22.33
N HIS A 39 -10.77 -8.71 23.20
CA HIS A 39 -9.31 -8.79 23.13
C HIS A 39 -8.96 -9.73 21.98
N ARG A 40 -8.83 -9.17 20.79
CA ARG A 40 -8.50 -9.95 19.60
C ARG A 40 -7.07 -10.45 19.71
N ILE A 41 -6.93 -11.76 19.53
CA ILE A 41 -5.63 -12.44 19.59
C ILE A 41 -4.81 -11.98 18.37
N PRO A 42 -3.55 -11.54 18.56
CA PRO A 42 -2.67 -11.21 17.45
C PRO A 42 -2.43 -12.40 16.52
N TYR A 43 -2.22 -12.13 15.23
CA TYR A 43 -1.77 -13.13 14.27
C TYR A 43 -0.27 -12.98 14.02
N SER A 44 0.50 -14.07 14.12
CA SER A 44 1.92 -14.04 13.75
C SER A 44 2.07 -14.11 12.22
N LEU A 45 2.90 -13.22 11.68
CA LEU A 45 3.24 -13.19 10.25
C LEU A 45 4.33 -14.23 9.96
N SER A 46 4.06 -15.11 9.00
CA SER A 46 5.03 -16.10 8.53
C SER A 46 5.67 -15.63 7.22
N PHE A 47 6.89 -15.13 7.31
CA PHE A 47 7.66 -14.66 6.16
C PHE A 47 8.48 -15.77 5.50
N THR A 48 8.49 -15.79 4.18
CA THR A 48 9.27 -16.72 3.34
C THR A 48 10.17 -15.95 2.40
N GLU A 49 11.40 -16.42 2.18
CA GLU A 49 12.33 -15.81 1.24
C GLU A 49 11.80 -15.92 -0.20
N VAL A 50 11.92 -14.85 -0.97
CA VAL A 50 11.52 -14.78 -2.38
C VAL A 50 12.65 -14.21 -3.22
N ASP A 51 12.93 -14.86 -4.36
CA ASP A 51 13.90 -14.38 -5.34
C ASP A 51 13.18 -13.66 -6.49
N LEU A 52 13.05 -12.34 -6.37
CA LEU A 52 12.35 -11.50 -7.34
C LEU A 52 13.29 -10.65 -8.20
N GLU A 53 14.53 -10.45 -7.75
CA GLU A 53 15.46 -9.55 -8.42
C GLU A 53 16.14 -10.25 -9.60
N LYS A 54 15.96 -9.71 -10.80
CA LYS A 54 16.60 -10.21 -12.03
C LYS A 54 17.47 -9.12 -12.66
N PRO A 55 18.61 -9.47 -13.28
CA PRO A 55 19.38 -8.50 -14.05
C PRO A 55 18.57 -8.03 -15.25
N LEU A 56 18.64 -6.73 -15.55
CA LEU A 56 18.02 -6.17 -16.73
C LEU A 56 18.81 -6.55 -18.00
N LYS A 57 18.08 -6.93 -19.06
CA LYS A 57 18.67 -7.30 -20.34
C LYS A 57 18.95 -6.06 -21.17
N LYS A 58 20.21 -5.87 -21.59
CA LYS A 58 20.59 -4.79 -22.50
C LYS A 58 20.01 -5.03 -23.90
N ILE A 59 19.50 -3.97 -24.51
CA ILE A 59 18.97 -3.95 -25.89
C ILE A 59 19.58 -2.78 -26.68
N VAL A 60 19.34 -2.75 -27.98
CA VAL A 60 19.76 -1.63 -28.86
C VAL A 60 18.56 -0.80 -29.29
N GLU A 61 18.80 0.43 -29.74
CA GLU A 61 17.73 1.36 -30.11
C GLU A 61 16.85 0.83 -31.26
N THR A 62 17.40 0.02 -32.16
CA THR A 62 16.64 -0.63 -33.24
C THR A 62 15.64 -1.68 -32.75
N ASP A 63 15.77 -2.15 -31.50
CA ASP A 63 14.79 -3.06 -30.88
C ASP A 63 13.52 -2.30 -30.43
N LEU A 64 13.58 -0.97 -30.29
CA LEU A 64 12.46 -0.10 -29.94
C LEU A 64 11.63 0.25 -31.18
N THR A 65 11.03 -0.77 -31.79
CA THR A 65 10.47 -0.71 -33.15
C THR A 65 9.35 0.30 -33.33
N LYS A 66 8.45 0.45 -32.35
CA LYS A 66 7.37 1.43 -32.38
C LYS A 66 7.19 2.04 -30.98
N VAL A 67 7.90 3.13 -30.71
CA VAL A 67 7.77 3.87 -29.46
C VAL A 67 6.46 4.65 -29.46
N ILE A 68 5.65 4.42 -28.43
CA ILE A 68 4.33 5.03 -28.23
C ILE A 68 4.44 6.21 -27.27
N LEU A 69 5.22 6.04 -26.20
CA LEU A 69 5.40 7.03 -25.15
C LEU A 69 6.85 7.05 -24.68
N LYS A 70 7.35 8.25 -24.41
CA LYS A 70 8.61 8.48 -23.70
C LYS A 70 8.32 9.28 -22.45
N GLN A 71 8.86 8.86 -21.33
CA GLN A 71 8.78 9.58 -20.06
C GLN A 71 10.18 9.73 -19.48
N GLU A 72 10.45 10.88 -18.88
CA GLU A 72 11.76 11.20 -18.30
C GLU A 72 11.62 11.43 -16.80
N ILE A 73 12.58 10.93 -16.03
CA ILE A 73 12.68 11.11 -14.59
C ILE A 73 14.16 11.17 -14.19
N ASP A 74 14.60 12.31 -13.63
CA ASP A 74 16.04 12.67 -13.50
C ASP A 74 16.79 12.55 -14.84
N ASN A 75 17.72 11.60 -14.90
CA ASN A 75 18.63 11.29 -15.99
C ASN A 75 18.26 9.98 -16.68
N TYR A 76 17.06 9.44 -16.39
CA TYR A 76 16.53 8.22 -16.98
C TYR A 76 15.43 8.56 -17.99
N THR A 77 15.43 7.82 -19.10
CA THR A 77 14.34 7.87 -20.08
C THR A 77 13.70 6.51 -20.18
N THR A 78 12.41 6.41 -19.90
CA THR A 78 11.62 5.20 -20.11
C THR A 78 10.90 5.29 -21.45
N TYR A 79 10.96 4.21 -22.20
CA TYR A 79 10.30 4.02 -23.49
C TYR A 79 9.20 2.98 -23.32
N TYR A 80 8.00 3.31 -23.75
CA TYR A 80 6.92 2.36 -23.93
C TYR A 80 6.76 2.10 -25.41
N TYR A 81 6.82 0.84 -25.82
CA TYR A 81 6.92 0.47 -27.22
C TYR A 81 6.26 -0.86 -27.55
N GLN A 82 5.88 -1.01 -28.81
CA GLN A 82 5.46 -2.27 -29.41
C GLN A 82 6.64 -2.91 -30.13
N LYS A 83 6.76 -4.24 -30.03
CA LYS A 83 7.73 -5.04 -30.78
C LYS A 83 7.24 -5.27 -32.22
N ASN A 84 8.16 -5.59 -33.12
CA ASN A 84 7.80 -5.93 -34.50
C ASN A 84 6.82 -7.12 -34.51
N GLN A 85 5.73 -6.97 -35.28
CA GLN A 85 4.66 -7.98 -35.42
C GLN A 85 3.85 -8.25 -34.13
N ASP A 86 3.99 -7.40 -33.11
CA ASP A 86 3.18 -7.43 -31.89
C ASP A 86 2.52 -6.05 -31.69
N ASP A 87 1.30 -5.91 -32.18
CA ASP A 87 0.49 -4.69 -32.08
C ASP A 87 -0.47 -4.70 -30.88
N GLU A 88 -0.44 -5.76 -30.07
CA GLU A 88 -1.30 -5.90 -28.89
C GLU A 88 -0.55 -5.54 -27.60
N ASN A 89 0.67 -6.03 -27.44
CA ASN A 89 1.41 -5.90 -26.18
C ASN A 89 2.28 -4.64 -26.15
N ILE A 90 2.27 -3.97 -25.01
CA ILE A 90 3.14 -2.83 -24.73
C ILE A 90 4.27 -3.28 -23.83
N PHE A 91 5.50 -3.02 -24.26
CA PHE A 91 6.73 -3.27 -23.51
C PHE A 91 7.32 -1.97 -23.00
N ALA A 92 8.08 -2.06 -21.91
CA ALA A 92 8.87 -0.95 -21.38
C ALA A 92 10.37 -1.24 -21.50
N ALA A 93 11.14 -0.19 -21.75
CA ALA A 93 12.58 -0.17 -21.67
C ALA A 93 13.04 1.11 -20.97
N ILE A 94 14.19 1.07 -20.30
CA ILE A 94 14.78 2.23 -19.63
C ILE A 94 16.19 2.49 -20.16
N LYS A 95 16.48 3.75 -20.46
CA LYS A 95 17.82 4.22 -20.78
C LYS A 95 18.48 4.75 -19.53
N ILE A 96 19.64 4.17 -19.22
CA ILE A 96 20.50 4.53 -18.10
C ILE A 96 21.87 4.89 -18.70
N GLY A 97 22.20 6.18 -18.66
CA GLY A 97 23.37 6.72 -19.37
C GLY A 97 23.26 6.48 -20.89
N THR A 98 24.22 5.75 -21.46
CA THR A 98 24.25 5.43 -22.89
C THR A 98 23.59 4.10 -23.25
N ASN A 99 23.17 3.31 -22.25
CA ASN A 99 22.67 1.95 -22.44
C ASN A 99 21.14 1.91 -22.31
N ILE A 100 20.50 1.06 -23.11
CA ILE A 100 19.05 0.80 -23.06
C ILE A 100 18.85 -0.62 -22.53
N PHE A 101 17.91 -0.78 -21.61
CA PHE A 101 17.60 -2.04 -20.96
C PHE A 101 16.11 -2.36 -21.10
N GLU A 102 15.78 -3.59 -21.49
CA GLU A 102 14.41 -4.11 -21.55
C GLU A 102 13.91 -4.40 -20.13
N ILE A 103 12.75 -3.84 -19.76
CA ILE A 103 12.08 -4.08 -18.47
C ILE A 103 11.15 -5.28 -18.59
N GLY A 104 10.26 -5.28 -19.58
CA GLY A 104 9.24 -6.32 -19.75
C GLY A 104 7.94 -5.81 -20.35
N GLN A 105 6.93 -6.67 -20.40
CA GLN A 105 5.58 -6.31 -20.82
C GLN A 105 4.88 -5.55 -19.69
N VAL A 106 4.32 -4.38 -20.00
CA VAL A 106 3.67 -3.48 -19.05
C VAL A 106 2.19 -3.27 -19.33
N GLY A 107 1.65 -3.85 -20.41
CA GLY A 107 0.22 -3.79 -20.67
C GLY A 107 -0.20 -4.21 -22.06
N TYR A 108 -1.45 -3.89 -22.37
CA TYR A 108 -2.11 -4.10 -23.64
C TYR A 108 -2.64 -2.77 -24.18
N SER A 109 -2.64 -2.61 -25.50
CA SER A 109 -3.14 -1.43 -26.22
C SER A 109 -2.34 -0.14 -26.02
N ALA A 110 -2.12 0.57 -27.13
CA ALA A 110 -1.45 1.86 -27.16
C ALA A 110 -2.41 3.06 -26.97
N GLU A 111 -3.71 2.81 -26.80
CA GLU A 111 -4.75 3.85 -26.94
C GLU A 111 -4.84 4.83 -25.76
N ASN A 112 -4.49 4.38 -24.55
CA ASN A 112 -4.52 5.23 -23.35
C ASN A 112 -3.15 5.28 -22.68
N THR A 113 -2.33 6.22 -23.12
CA THR A 113 -0.95 6.40 -22.63
C THR A 113 -0.87 6.87 -21.17
N ASP A 114 -1.95 7.42 -20.61
CA ASP A 114 -1.96 8.00 -19.25
C ASP A 114 -1.87 6.93 -18.15
N GLN A 115 -2.16 5.68 -18.50
CA GLN A 115 -2.04 4.53 -17.61
C GLN A 115 -0.60 4.01 -17.48
N TYR A 116 0.31 4.48 -18.33
CA TYR A 116 1.73 4.16 -18.28
C TYR A 116 2.45 5.22 -17.48
N THR A 117 3.02 4.82 -16.35
CA THR A 117 3.61 5.77 -15.42
C THR A 117 5.00 5.34 -14.99
N ILE A 118 5.84 6.36 -14.78
CA ILE A 118 7.11 6.22 -14.09
C ILE A 118 7.14 7.12 -12.86
N SER A 119 7.73 6.63 -11.78
CA SER A 119 7.86 7.39 -10.53
C SER A 119 9.11 6.97 -9.76
N ARG A 120 9.55 7.83 -8.83
CA ARG A 120 10.51 7.43 -7.80
C ARG A 120 9.75 6.91 -6.60
N VAL A 121 10.22 5.78 -6.10
CA VAL A 121 9.73 5.22 -4.85
C VAL A 121 10.91 4.79 -3.99
N ASN A 122 10.71 4.84 -2.67
CA ASN A 122 11.60 4.23 -1.71
C ASN A 122 10.86 3.04 -1.09
N ALA A 123 11.47 1.87 -1.15
CA ALA A 123 10.97 0.63 -0.57
C ALA A 123 12.13 -0.34 -0.38
N LEU A 124 11.99 -1.30 0.54
CA LEU A 124 12.98 -2.36 0.75
C LEU A 124 14.40 -1.81 0.98
N ASP A 125 14.50 -0.69 1.71
CA ASP A 125 15.75 0.06 1.99
C ASP A 125 16.52 0.51 0.73
N LYS A 126 15.80 0.71 -0.38
CA LYS A 126 16.36 1.09 -1.67
C LYS A 126 15.51 2.15 -2.36
N ASN A 127 16.15 2.93 -3.23
CA ASN A 127 15.46 3.80 -4.17
C ASN A 127 15.25 3.05 -5.49
N TYR A 128 14.05 3.16 -6.03
CA TYR A 128 13.67 2.53 -7.29
C TYR A 128 13.06 3.54 -8.25
N ILE A 129 13.25 3.28 -9.55
CA ILE A 129 12.33 3.77 -10.57
C ILE A 129 11.22 2.74 -10.71
N LYS A 130 10.00 3.11 -10.32
CA LYS A 130 8.82 2.27 -10.49
C LYS A 130 8.20 2.52 -11.85
N VAL A 131 7.96 1.47 -12.60
CA VAL A 131 7.32 1.48 -13.91
C VAL A 131 6.06 0.64 -13.85
N THR A 132 4.92 1.24 -14.21
CA THR A 132 3.63 0.56 -14.32
C THR A 132 3.01 0.83 -15.69
N GLY A 133 2.01 0.03 -16.05
CA GLY A 133 1.23 0.22 -17.28
C GLY A 133 -0.15 -0.39 -17.20
N ALA A 134 -0.85 -0.35 -18.34
CA ALA A 134 -2.24 -0.78 -18.49
C ALA A 134 -2.36 -2.28 -18.81
N CYS A 135 -2.30 -3.17 -17.82
CA CYS A 135 -2.56 -4.61 -18.03
C CYS A 135 -3.95 -5.02 -17.50
N GLY A 136 -4.98 -4.19 -17.72
CA GLY A 136 -6.35 -4.42 -17.25
C GLY A 136 -6.47 -4.63 -15.73
N ALA A 137 -7.68 -4.91 -15.25
CA ALA A 137 -7.91 -5.15 -13.82
C ALA A 137 -7.35 -6.50 -13.33
N ASN A 138 -7.08 -7.45 -14.24
CA ASN A 138 -6.74 -8.83 -13.91
C ASN A 138 -5.24 -9.16 -14.04
N CYS A 139 -4.40 -8.23 -14.51
CA CYS A 139 -2.98 -8.46 -14.72
C CYS A 139 -2.12 -7.28 -14.22
N PRO A 140 -2.36 -6.68 -13.05
CA PRO A 140 -1.48 -5.58 -12.63
C PRO A 140 -0.03 -6.05 -12.53
N ILE A 141 0.90 -5.31 -13.14
CA ILE A 141 2.34 -5.58 -13.05
C ILE A 141 3.04 -4.29 -12.63
N SER A 142 3.87 -4.41 -11.60
CA SER A 142 4.71 -3.35 -11.08
C SER A 142 6.17 -3.76 -11.22
N TYR A 143 6.95 -2.94 -11.92
CA TYR A 143 8.39 -3.12 -12.04
C TYR A 143 9.14 -2.09 -11.20
N TYR A 144 10.14 -2.55 -10.46
CA TYR A 144 11.01 -1.72 -9.62
C TYR A 144 12.44 -1.84 -10.13
N ILE A 145 12.96 -0.77 -10.73
CA ILE A 145 14.28 -0.78 -11.36
C ILE A 145 15.29 -0.17 -10.39
N GLN A 146 16.30 -0.97 -10.03
CA GLN A 146 17.47 -0.49 -9.30
C GLN A 146 18.52 -0.02 -10.30
N THR A 147 18.77 1.29 -10.31
CA THR A 147 19.64 1.98 -11.29
C THR A 147 21.08 2.15 -10.84
N ASP A 148 21.34 2.01 -9.53
CA ASP A 148 22.61 2.43 -8.90
C ASP A 148 23.67 1.33 -8.86
N THR A 149 23.48 0.27 -9.64
CA THR A 149 24.37 -0.89 -9.72
C THR A 149 25.09 -0.93 -11.06
N ASN A 150 26.31 -1.47 -11.09
CA ASN A 150 27.03 -1.72 -12.36
C ASN A 150 26.26 -2.64 -13.33
N SER A 151 25.32 -3.42 -12.80
CA SER A 151 24.36 -4.22 -13.54
C SER A 151 22.96 -3.90 -13.01
N PRO A 152 22.19 -3.02 -13.68
CA PRO A 152 20.83 -2.67 -13.28
C PRO A 152 19.98 -3.92 -13.07
N LYS A 153 19.15 -3.89 -12.03
CA LYS A 153 18.24 -4.99 -11.71
C LYS A 153 16.80 -4.53 -11.79
N VAL A 154 15.91 -5.49 -12.00
CA VAL A 154 14.47 -5.30 -11.95
C VAL A 154 13.88 -6.29 -10.97
N LEU A 155 13.00 -5.79 -10.11
CA LEU A 155 12.09 -6.60 -9.32
C LEU A 155 10.70 -6.49 -9.96
N GLN A 156 10.09 -7.64 -10.26
CA GLN A 156 8.78 -7.73 -10.88
C GLN A 156 7.79 -8.28 -9.85
N ILE A 157 6.69 -7.56 -9.64
CA ILE A 157 5.55 -8.02 -8.84
C ILE A 157 4.30 -7.95 -9.72
N GLU A 158 3.64 -9.09 -9.90
CA GLU A 158 2.37 -9.22 -10.63
C GLU A 158 1.18 -8.84 -9.72
N ALA A 159 1.20 -7.59 -9.24
CA ALA A 159 0.16 -7.02 -8.41
C ALA A 159 0.07 -5.49 -8.59
N HIS A 160 -1.04 -4.90 -8.14
CA HIS A 160 -1.06 -3.49 -7.79
C HIS A 160 -0.24 -3.32 -6.52
N THR A 161 0.65 -2.34 -6.49
CA THR A 161 1.57 -2.20 -5.37
C THR A 161 1.56 -0.81 -4.76
N VAL A 162 1.67 -0.77 -3.44
CA VAL A 162 1.83 0.45 -2.63
C VAL A 162 3.04 0.30 -1.74
N GLU A 163 3.89 1.32 -1.71
CA GLU A 163 5.02 1.41 -0.78
C GLU A 163 4.58 2.12 0.51
N ALA A 164 4.76 1.46 1.65
CA ALA A 164 4.40 2.00 2.95
C ALA A 164 5.18 1.32 4.07
N ASP A 165 5.59 2.09 5.08
CA ASP A 165 6.16 1.63 6.34
C ASP A 165 5.02 1.09 7.24
N VAL A 166 4.69 -0.20 7.07
CA VAL A 166 3.51 -0.79 7.72
C VAL A 166 3.78 -1.23 9.16
N ASP A 167 5.04 -1.53 9.49
CA ASP A 167 5.45 -1.93 10.83
C ASP A 167 6.15 -0.82 11.65
N GLN A 168 6.31 0.37 11.06
CA GLN A 168 6.85 1.58 11.67
C GLN A 168 8.33 1.47 12.03
N ASP A 169 9.10 0.70 11.27
CA ASP A 169 10.56 0.58 11.41
C ASP A 169 11.34 1.66 10.64
N GLY A 170 10.65 2.49 9.85
CA GLY A 170 11.22 3.56 9.04
C GLY A 170 11.61 3.15 7.63
N ILE A 171 11.42 1.88 7.25
CA ILE A 171 11.67 1.35 5.92
C ILE A 171 10.31 1.00 5.29
N ASN A 172 10.04 1.52 4.10
CA ASN A 172 8.81 1.15 3.41
C ASN A 172 8.87 -0.32 2.93
N GLU A 173 7.86 -1.10 3.27
CA GLU A 173 7.52 -2.35 2.60
C GLU A 173 6.84 -2.13 1.25
N ILE A 174 6.73 -3.20 0.46
CA ILE A 174 5.84 -3.25 -0.71
C ILE A 174 4.61 -4.07 -0.36
N ILE A 175 3.45 -3.46 -0.44
CA ILE A 175 2.15 -4.08 -0.23
C ILE A 175 1.59 -4.36 -1.60
N ALA A 176 1.35 -5.63 -1.90
CA ALA A 176 0.94 -6.11 -3.21
C ALA A 176 -0.46 -6.69 -3.13
N THR A 177 -1.39 -6.17 -3.92
CA THR A 177 -2.77 -6.64 -3.99
C THR A 177 -3.13 -7.03 -5.42
N VAL A 178 -3.69 -8.23 -5.59
CA VAL A 178 -4.08 -8.77 -6.90
C VAL A 178 -5.42 -9.51 -6.83
N GLY A 179 -6.15 -9.50 -7.96
CA GLY A 179 -7.41 -10.21 -8.12
C GLY A 179 -8.63 -9.43 -7.63
N THR A 180 -9.81 -9.88 -8.06
CA THR A 180 -11.10 -9.30 -7.64
C THR A 180 -11.38 -9.54 -6.15
N ALA A 181 -11.07 -10.74 -5.66
CA ALA A 181 -10.95 -10.99 -4.22
C ALA A 181 -9.50 -10.66 -3.84
N ALA A 182 -9.29 -9.51 -3.20
CA ALA A 182 -7.97 -8.96 -2.90
C ALA A 182 -7.09 -9.98 -2.18
N GLN A 183 -6.12 -10.54 -2.93
CA GLN A 183 -5.01 -11.31 -2.38
C GLN A 183 -3.90 -10.33 -2.06
N THR A 184 -3.64 -10.11 -0.78
CA THR A 184 -2.70 -9.10 -0.30
C THR A 184 -1.50 -9.74 0.38
N SER A 185 -0.31 -9.34 -0.07
CA SER A 185 0.96 -9.78 0.47
C SER A 185 1.82 -8.59 0.88
N ILE A 186 2.66 -8.78 1.89
CA ILE A 186 3.67 -7.81 2.32
C ILE A 186 5.04 -8.35 1.92
N TYR A 187 5.83 -7.54 1.22
CA TYR A 187 7.24 -7.79 0.94
C TYR A 187 8.10 -6.86 1.78
N LYS A 188 9.07 -7.42 2.51
CA LYS A 188 10.05 -6.66 3.30
C LYS A 188 11.46 -7.20 3.19
N ILE A 189 12.44 -6.44 3.69
CA ILE A 189 13.81 -6.94 3.84
C ILE A 189 13.96 -7.59 5.22
N LYS A 190 14.50 -8.82 5.24
CA LYS A 190 14.90 -9.51 6.46
C LYS A 190 16.23 -10.20 6.21
N ASN A 191 17.22 -9.94 7.07
CA ASN A 191 18.57 -10.49 6.96
C ASN A 191 19.24 -10.27 5.57
N ALA A 192 19.01 -9.13 4.93
CA ALA A 192 19.47 -8.80 3.57
C ALA A 192 18.81 -9.58 2.41
N HIS A 193 17.75 -10.35 2.69
CA HIS A 193 16.92 -11.02 1.69
C HIS A 193 15.54 -10.37 1.61
N ILE A 194 14.91 -10.41 0.43
CA ILE A 194 13.51 -10.06 0.30
C ILE A 194 12.69 -11.24 0.78
N VAL A 195 11.78 -10.98 1.71
CA VAL A 195 10.83 -11.96 2.22
C VAL A 195 9.40 -11.50 1.95
N ALA A 196 8.49 -12.44 1.78
CA ALA A 196 7.07 -12.18 1.55
C ALA A 196 6.20 -13.00 2.51
N THR A 197 5.04 -12.45 2.85
CA THR A 197 3.98 -13.15 3.57
C THR A 197 2.62 -12.84 2.97
N SER A 198 1.73 -13.84 2.93
CA SER A 198 0.34 -13.69 2.48
C SER A 198 -0.55 -13.38 3.68
N LEU A 199 -1.27 -12.26 3.63
CA LEU A 199 -2.19 -11.89 4.70
C LEU A 199 -3.46 -12.72 4.64
N ASN A 200 -3.93 -13.07 3.44
CA ASN A 200 -5.07 -13.96 3.24
C ASN A 200 -4.83 -15.33 3.90
N GLU A 201 -3.64 -15.91 3.72
CA GLU A 201 -3.28 -17.17 4.37
C GLU A 201 -3.15 -17.00 5.90
N THR A 202 -2.59 -15.88 6.35
CA THR A 202 -2.43 -15.59 7.79
C THR A 202 -3.79 -15.49 8.51
N PHE A 203 -4.77 -14.85 7.88
CA PHE A 203 -6.12 -14.68 8.43
C PHE A 203 -7.08 -15.83 8.12
N ASP A 204 -6.70 -16.78 7.25
CA ASP A 204 -7.63 -17.73 6.61
C ASP A 204 -8.84 -17.01 5.99
N ALA A 205 -8.56 -15.92 5.26
CA ALA A 205 -9.56 -14.99 4.73
C ALA A 205 -9.53 -14.92 3.21
N GLN A 206 -10.72 -14.88 2.60
CA GLN A 206 -10.85 -14.78 1.15
C GLN A 206 -10.35 -13.43 0.59
N GLU A 207 -10.48 -12.36 1.36
CA GLU A 207 -10.14 -11.00 0.95
C GLU A 207 -9.47 -10.26 2.11
N VAL A 208 -8.35 -9.60 1.82
CA VAL A 208 -7.68 -8.68 2.72
C VAL A 208 -7.34 -7.44 1.93
N THR A 209 -7.82 -6.27 2.36
CA THR A 209 -7.60 -5.01 1.65
C THR A 209 -6.71 -4.09 2.48
N TYR A 210 -5.77 -3.41 1.83
CA TYR A 210 -4.92 -2.42 2.47
C TYR A 210 -5.50 -1.01 2.29
N ASP A 211 -5.71 -0.31 3.39
CA ASP A 211 -6.03 1.11 3.41
C ASP A 211 -4.76 1.93 3.67
N LYS A 212 -4.31 2.61 2.60
CA LYS A 212 -3.13 3.46 2.62
C LYS A 212 -3.29 4.69 3.51
N GLU A 213 -4.49 5.26 3.64
CA GLU A 213 -4.69 6.49 4.40
C GLU A 213 -4.54 6.26 5.89
N SER A 214 -5.08 5.15 6.39
CA SER A 214 -5.00 4.78 7.80
C SER A 214 -3.79 3.90 8.14
N ASN A 215 -3.06 3.43 7.13
CA ASN A 215 -1.99 2.43 7.22
C ASN A 215 -2.48 1.16 7.95
N THR A 216 -3.59 0.59 7.46
CA THR A 216 -4.23 -0.59 8.08
C THR A 216 -4.64 -1.63 7.04
N PHE A 217 -4.85 -2.85 7.51
CA PHE A 217 -5.43 -3.95 6.75
C PHE A 217 -6.85 -4.22 7.23
N VAL A 218 -7.77 -4.41 6.30
CA VAL A 218 -9.19 -4.66 6.56
C VAL A 218 -9.54 -6.09 6.17
N VAL A 219 -10.18 -6.81 7.11
CA VAL A 219 -10.70 -8.17 6.92
C VAL A 219 -12.13 -8.20 7.43
N GLY A 220 -13.11 -8.26 6.51
CA GLY A 220 -14.52 -8.10 6.89
C GLY A 220 -14.78 -6.73 7.53
N ALA A 221 -15.22 -6.72 8.80
CA ALA A 221 -15.42 -5.48 9.57
C ALA A 221 -14.21 -5.11 10.45
N ASP A 222 -13.14 -5.91 10.39
CA ASP A 222 -12.03 -5.86 11.31
C ASP A 222 -10.85 -5.10 10.72
N ILE A 223 -10.21 -4.28 11.55
CA ILE A 223 -9.05 -3.48 11.18
C ILE A 223 -7.82 -4.03 11.91
N TRP A 224 -6.70 -4.09 11.21
CA TRP A 224 -5.44 -4.65 11.69
C TRP A 224 -4.25 -3.75 11.31
N ARG A 225 -3.22 -3.75 12.16
CA ARG A 225 -1.93 -3.09 11.91
C ARG A 225 -0.81 -4.07 12.13
N VAL A 226 0.31 -3.87 11.42
CA VAL A 226 1.52 -4.63 11.70
C VAL A 226 2.24 -3.99 12.89
N LYS A 227 2.74 -4.83 13.80
CA LYS A 227 3.60 -4.42 14.91
C LYS A 227 4.69 -5.47 15.10
N GLY A 228 5.88 -5.19 14.57
CA GLY A 228 6.92 -6.21 14.46
C GLY A 228 6.47 -7.32 13.51
N GLU A 229 6.48 -8.58 13.97
CA GLU A 229 6.06 -9.73 13.17
C GLU A 229 4.63 -10.20 13.47
N GLU A 230 3.77 -9.30 13.96
CA GLU A 230 2.39 -9.60 14.33
C GLU A 230 1.40 -8.62 13.69
N LEU A 231 0.20 -9.11 13.39
CA LEU A 231 -0.98 -8.31 13.11
C LEU A 231 -1.79 -8.13 14.39
N VAL A 232 -2.03 -6.88 14.77
CA VAL A 232 -2.76 -6.51 15.99
C VAL A 232 -3.95 -5.63 15.64
N SER A 233 -5.07 -5.84 16.34
CA SER A 233 -6.23 -4.98 16.20
C SER A 233 -5.96 -3.63 16.90
N PRO A 234 -6.24 -2.48 16.26
CA PRO A 234 -6.13 -1.20 16.91
C PRO A 234 -7.24 -1.07 17.96
N LYS A 235 -6.84 -0.69 19.18
CA LYS A 235 -7.79 -0.36 20.25
C LYS A 235 -8.65 0.85 19.90
#